data_AF-A0A9E1GXU0-F1
#
_entry.id   AF-A0A9E1GXU0-F1
#
_cell.length_a   1.000
_cell.length_b   1.000
_cell.length_c   1.000
_cell.angle_alpha   90.00
_cell.angle_beta   90.00
_cell.angle_gamma   90.00
#
_symmetry.space_group_name_H-M   'P 1'
#
loop_
_entity.id
_entity.type
_entity.pdbx_description
1 polymer ?
#
loop_
_entity_poly.entity_id
_entity_poly.type
_entity_poly.pdbx_seq_one_letter_code
_entity_poly.pdbx_strand_id
1 'polypeptide(L)'
;MKHWFSLACILLVALCLSSCSMIPFEDTSDMDLTQEEIDSVQDTTPAAIATPKKRNIKTISIYTVDTVNEELMPISVPLYDNEVTPAFVTDEVINNLEDTIKVTELTVERRQLFVTLDSHYAPVKNCSKKYETLVLDCLANSLLDNLSYVDDVIFRCDTGAYHSANYDFEENEVYRSK
;
A
#
# COMPACT_ATOMS: atom_id res chain seq x y z
N MET A 1 7.42 -2.22 -50.67
CA MET A 1 6.28 -2.64 -51.51
C MET A 1 5.88 -4.07 -51.17
N LYS A 2 4.78 -4.24 -50.43
CA LYS A 2 3.70 -5.25 -50.60
C LYS A 2 2.96 -5.40 -49.26
N HIS A 3 1.80 -4.77 -49.22
CA HIS A 3 0.75 -4.94 -48.22
C HIS A 3 -0.18 -6.10 -48.60
N TRP A 4 -1.01 -6.48 -47.62
CA TRP A 4 -2.28 -7.24 -47.69
C TRP A 4 -2.12 -8.77 -47.70
N PHE A 5 -2.82 -9.54 -46.85
CA PHE A 5 -4.24 -9.57 -46.46
C PHE A 5 -4.40 -9.96 -44.96
N SER A 6 -5.22 -9.29 -44.15
CA SER A 6 -6.70 -9.40 -43.95
C SER A 6 -7.04 -10.42 -42.84
N LEU A 7 -7.43 -10.01 -41.63
CA LEU A 7 -8.73 -9.50 -41.13
C LEU A 7 -9.75 -10.60 -40.77
N ALA A 8 -10.39 -10.37 -39.61
CA ALA A 8 -11.70 -10.83 -39.17
C ALA A 8 -11.74 -12.21 -38.47
N CYS A 9 -11.91 -12.23 -37.14
CA CYS A 9 -13.19 -12.14 -36.39
C CYS A 9 -13.80 -13.52 -36.18
N ILE A 10 -14.15 -13.85 -34.94
CA ILE A 10 -15.51 -14.18 -34.48
C ILE A 10 -15.43 -14.84 -33.09
N LEU A 11 -15.99 -14.11 -32.12
CA LEU A 11 -16.62 -14.57 -30.89
C LEU A 11 -17.11 -16.03 -30.94
N LEU A 12 -16.82 -16.81 -29.89
CA LEU A 12 -17.76 -17.83 -29.43
C LEU A 12 -17.63 -18.05 -27.92
N VAL A 13 -18.60 -17.49 -27.22
CA VAL A 13 -18.99 -17.79 -25.85
C VAL A 13 -19.49 -19.24 -25.81
N ALA A 14 -18.96 -20.05 -24.90
CA ALA A 14 -19.56 -21.32 -24.52
C ALA A 14 -19.58 -21.44 -22.99
N LEU A 15 -20.76 -21.21 -22.44
CA LEU A 15 -21.18 -21.54 -21.10
C LEU A 15 -20.96 -23.03 -20.82
N CYS A 16 -20.30 -23.36 -19.73
CA CYS A 16 -20.37 -24.68 -19.10
C CYS A 16 -20.79 -24.49 -17.64
N LEU A 17 -22.11 -24.59 -17.43
CA LEU A 17 -22.73 -24.76 -16.14
C LEU A 17 -22.39 -26.17 -15.64
N SER A 18 -21.77 -26.27 -14.46
CA SER A 18 -21.60 -27.53 -13.74
C SER A 18 -21.72 -27.26 -12.24
N SER A 19 -22.98 -27.35 -11.81
CA SER A 19 -23.49 -28.02 -10.61
C SER A 19 -22.51 -28.34 -9.48
N CYS A 20 -22.65 -27.64 -8.35
CA CYS A 20 -22.44 -28.24 -7.04
C CYS A 20 -23.60 -27.85 -6.10
N SER A 21 -24.43 -28.86 -5.87
CA SER A 21 -25.28 -29.18 -4.72
C SER A 21 -25.70 -28.06 -3.76
N MET A 22 -27.02 -27.80 -3.77
CA MET A 22 -27.76 -27.33 -2.60
C MET A 22 -27.56 -28.30 -1.43
N ILE A 23 -27.16 -27.78 -0.27
CA ILE A 23 -27.37 -28.43 1.02
C ILE A 23 -28.67 -27.83 1.59
N PRO A 24 -29.69 -28.63 1.93
CA PRO A 24 -30.89 -28.13 2.58
C PRO A 24 -30.58 -27.74 4.02
N PHE A 25 -30.97 -26.53 4.41
CA PHE A 25 -31.07 -26.10 5.80
C PHE A 25 -32.53 -26.24 6.24
N GLU A 26 -32.83 -27.36 6.88
CA GLU A 26 -33.97 -27.67 7.74
C GLU A 26 -33.35 -28.60 8.82
N ASP A 27 -33.60 -28.55 10.11
CA ASP A 27 -34.60 -27.87 10.91
C ASP A 27 -34.15 -27.96 12.39
N THR A 28 -34.81 -27.21 13.26
CA THR A 28 -35.06 -27.53 14.68
C THR A 28 -33.88 -27.81 15.63
N SER A 29 -33.74 -26.96 16.66
CA SER A 29 -34.10 -27.39 18.02
C SER A 29 -33.95 -26.22 18.97
N ASP A 30 -35.08 -25.67 19.39
CA ASP A 30 -35.23 -25.04 20.70
C ASP A 30 -34.69 -26.02 21.75
N MET A 31 -33.57 -25.67 22.39
CA MET A 31 -33.08 -26.37 23.56
C MET A 31 -33.29 -25.45 24.76
N ASP A 32 -34.50 -25.60 25.31
CA ASP A 32 -34.95 -25.12 26.60
C ASP A 32 -33.91 -25.51 27.68
N LEU A 33 -33.34 -24.52 28.35
CA LEU A 33 -32.40 -24.74 29.45
C LEU A 33 -33.20 -25.17 30.67
N THR A 34 -33.20 -26.46 30.98
CA THR A 34 -33.75 -26.96 32.24
C THR A 34 -32.78 -26.66 33.40
N GLN A 35 -33.36 -26.12 34.47
CA GLN A 35 -32.72 -25.60 35.68
C GLN A 35 -32.13 -26.72 36.60
N GLU A 36 -31.60 -27.82 36.04
CA GLU A 36 -31.09 -28.97 36.81
C GLU A 36 -29.62 -29.34 36.56
N GLU A 37 -28.85 -28.59 35.77
CA GLU A 37 -27.38 -28.77 35.64
C GLU A 37 -26.56 -27.86 36.59
N ILE A 38 -27.20 -27.20 37.56
CA ILE A 38 -26.58 -26.15 38.39
C ILE A 38 -25.90 -26.69 39.67
N ASP A 39 -26.03 -27.98 39.98
CA ASP A 39 -25.66 -28.51 41.32
C ASP A 39 -24.59 -29.62 41.33
N SER A 40 -23.66 -29.65 40.37
CA SER A 40 -22.56 -30.64 40.45
C SER A 40 -21.25 -30.25 39.74
N VAL A 41 -20.58 -29.17 40.17
CA VAL A 41 -19.09 -29.13 40.18
C VAL A 41 -18.60 -28.20 41.32
N GLN A 42 -18.53 -28.73 42.54
CA GLN A 42 -17.55 -28.24 43.54
C GLN A 42 -16.19 -28.87 43.22
N ASP A 43 -15.13 -28.08 43.41
CA ASP A 43 -13.70 -28.38 43.15
C ASP A 43 -13.21 -28.32 41.70
N THR A 44 -13.00 -27.10 41.19
CA THR A 44 -11.80 -26.81 40.41
C THR A 44 -11.32 -25.39 40.69
N THR A 45 -10.09 -25.26 41.17
CA THR A 45 -9.35 -24.00 41.29
C THR A 45 -9.48 -23.18 39.99
N PRO A 46 -9.79 -21.87 40.04
CA PRO A 46 -9.85 -21.07 38.82
C PRO A 46 -8.46 -21.07 38.17
N ALA A 47 -8.31 -21.80 37.06
CA ALA A 47 -7.21 -21.58 36.15
C ALA A 47 -7.29 -20.12 35.72
N ALA A 48 -6.29 -19.33 36.09
CA ALA A 48 -6.21 -17.94 35.67
C ALA A 48 -6.34 -17.91 34.14
N ILE A 49 -7.47 -17.39 33.66
CA ILE A 49 -7.66 -17.06 32.25
C ILE A 49 -6.55 -16.08 31.94
N ALA A 50 -5.51 -16.55 31.25
CA ALA A 50 -4.45 -15.69 30.76
C ALA A 50 -5.11 -14.68 29.84
N THR A 51 -5.28 -13.45 30.32
CA THR A 51 -5.74 -12.34 29.50
C THR A 51 -4.76 -12.25 28.32
N PRO A 52 -5.26 -12.22 27.07
CA PRO A 52 -4.39 -12.13 25.91
C PRO A 52 -3.53 -10.88 26.09
N LYS A 53 -2.21 -11.09 26.16
CA LYS A 53 -1.23 -10.02 26.34
C LYS A 53 -1.48 -8.99 25.25
N LYS A 54 -1.96 -7.79 25.63
CA LYS A 54 -2.21 -6.67 24.70
C LYS A 54 -0.90 -6.39 23.96
N ARG A 55 -0.77 -6.86 22.73
CA ARG A 55 0.39 -6.55 21.90
C ARG A 55 0.29 -5.06 21.58
N ASN A 56 1.24 -4.28 22.09
CA ASN A 56 1.38 -2.89 21.66
C ASN A 56 1.96 -2.94 20.24
N ILE A 57 1.11 -2.71 19.24
CA ILE A 57 1.52 -2.67 17.84
C ILE A 57 2.20 -1.32 17.62
N LYS A 58 3.49 -1.34 17.29
CA LYS A 58 4.20 -0.13 16.88
C LYS A 58 3.65 0.33 15.53
N THR A 59 3.48 1.63 15.34
CA THR A 59 3.08 2.22 14.05
C THR A 59 4.12 3.23 13.59
N ILE A 60 4.16 3.48 12.30
CA ILE A 60 4.82 4.65 11.70
C ILE A 60 3.78 5.55 11.03
N SER A 61 4.11 6.82 10.88
CA SER A 61 3.29 7.75 10.09
C SER A 61 3.85 7.82 8.68
N ILE A 62 3.01 7.62 7.68
CA ILE A 62 3.33 7.94 6.28
C ILE A 62 2.29 8.91 5.75
N TYR A 63 2.47 9.39 4.53
CA TYR A 63 1.59 10.34 3.88
C TYR A 63 0.95 9.74 2.62
N THR A 64 -0.32 10.05 2.42
CA THR A 64 -1.08 9.78 1.20
C THR A 64 -1.76 11.07 0.71
N VAL A 65 -2.45 10.99 -0.43
CA VAL A 65 -3.23 12.08 -0.99
C VAL A 65 -4.70 11.85 -0.71
N ASP A 66 -5.34 12.83 -0.07
CA ASP A 66 -6.79 12.97 -0.12
C ASP A 66 -7.15 13.51 -1.50
N THR A 67 -7.66 12.65 -2.38
CA THR A 67 -8.01 12.99 -3.77
C THR A 67 -9.25 13.86 -3.89
N VAL A 68 -10.08 13.95 -2.84
CA VAL A 68 -11.27 14.80 -2.81
C VAL A 68 -10.89 16.24 -2.51
N ASN A 69 -10.06 16.45 -1.49
CA ASN A 69 -9.61 17.78 -1.08
C ASN A 69 -8.30 18.21 -1.79
N GLU A 70 -7.63 17.28 -2.47
CA GLU A 70 -6.30 17.43 -3.09
C GLU A 70 -5.27 17.93 -2.07
N GLU A 71 -5.17 17.22 -0.95
CA GLU A 71 -4.31 17.56 0.19
C GLU A 71 -3.49 16.36 0.65
N LEU A 72 -2.37 16.64 1.32
CA LEU A 72 -1.49 15.63 1.90
C LEU A 72 -2.05 15.19 3.26
N MET A 73 -2.32 13.89 3.42
CA MET A 73 -2.95 13.33 4.61
C MET A 73 -2.03 12.30 5.28
N PRO A 74 -1.69 12.46 6.58
CA PRO A 74 -0.93 11.46 7.30
C PRO A 74 -1.81 10.27 7.67
N ILE A 75 -1.26 9.06 7.56
CA ILE A 75 -1.89 7.81 7.99
C ILE A 75 -0.92 6.98 8.85
N SER A 76 -1.47 6.16 9.74
CA SER A 76 -0.68 5.27 10.60
C SER A 76 -0.60 3.86 10.01
N VAL A 77 0.61 3.38 9.74
CA VAL A 77 0.87 2.03 9.24
C VAL A 77 1.46 1.16 10.35
N PRO A 78 0.93 -0.05 10.59
CA PRO A 78 1.47 -0.96 11.59
C PRO A 78 2.83 -1.54 11.18
N LEU A 79 3.77 -1.58 12.13
CA LEU A 79 5.05 -2.25 12.00
C LEU A 79 4.97 -3.64 12.63
N TYR A 80 4.91 -4.67 11.80
CA TYR A 80 4.92 -6.07 12.23
C TYR A 80 6.33 -6.64 12.16
N ASP A 81 7.16 -6.34 13.17
CA ASP A 81 8.56 -6.77 13.31
C ASP A 81 9.50 -6.40 12.14
N ASN A 82 9.00 -5.64 11.17
CA ASN A 82 9.77 -5.13 10.03
C ASN A 82 10.72 -4.00 10.45
N GLU A 83 11.93 -4.03 9.91
CA GLU A 83 12.81 -2.88 9.93
C GLU A 83 12.24 -1.78 9.01
N VAL A 84 12.34 -0.53 9.46
CA VAL A 84 11.92 0.62 8.67
C VAL A 84 13.01 0.91 7.64
N THR A 85 12.81 0.43 6.41
CA THR A 85 13.72 0.60 5.27
C THR A 85 13.12 1.57 4.24
N PRO A 86 13.92 2.10 3.30
CA PRO A 86 13.40 2.96 2.24
C PRO A 86 12.36 2.23 1.40
N ALA A 87 12.65 0.98 1.02
CA ALA A 87 11.72 0.14 0.26
C ALA A 87 10.39 -0.05 1.02
N PHE A 88 10.44 -0.39 2.30
CA PHE A 88 9.23 -0.56 3.10
C PHE A 88 8.38 0.72 3.15
N VAL A 89 8.99 1.88 3.43
CA VAL A 89 8.25 3.16 3.49
C VAL A 89 7.68 3.54 2.13
N THR A 90 8.47 3.40 1.06
CA THR A 90 8.03 3.66 -0.31
C THR A 90 6.87 2.78 -0.72
N ASP A 91 6.95 1.47 -0.45
CA ASP A 91 5.87 0.52 -0.77
C ASP A 91 4.59 0.87 -0.03
N GLU A 92 4.68 1.18 1.27
CA GLU A 92 3.51 1.59 2.06
C GLU A 92 2.90 2.90 1.53
N VAL A 93 3.71 3.88 1.10
CA VAL A 93 3.19 5.09 0.45
C VAL A 93 2.47 4.74 -0.85
N ILE A 94 3.11 3.99 -1.76
CA ILE A 94 2.54 3.63 -3.06
C ILE A 94 1.25 2.82 -2.91
N ASN A 95 1.21 1.87 -1.97
CA ASN A 95 0.04 1.05 -1.71
C ASN A 95 -1.17 1.84 -1.19
N ASN A 96 -0.95 3.05 -0.69
CA ASN A 96 -2.00 3.94 -0.19
C ASN A 96 -2.34 5.07 -1.16
N LEU A 97 -1.74 5.12 -2.36
CA LEU A 97 -2.07 6.07 -3.43
C LEU A 97 -3.00 5.41 -4.46
N GLU A 98 -3.88 6.21 -5.07
CA GLU A 98 -4.85 5.69 -6.06
C GLU A 98 -4.20 5.32 -7.40
N ASP A 99 -3.21 6.10 -7.83
CA ASP A 99 -2.53 5.88 -9.11
C ASP A 99 -1.40 4.86 -9.00
N THR A 100 -1.17 4.13 -10.09
CA THR A 100 -0.01 3.25 -10.20
C THR A 100 1.27 4.07 -10.32
N ILE A 101 2.02 4.13 -9.24
CA ILE A 101 3.35 4.72 -9.17
C ILE A 101 4.38 3.60 -9.17
N LYS A 102 5.46 3.77 -9.94
CA LYS A 102 6.54 2.79 -10.04
C LYS A 102 7.88 3.42 -9.70
N VAL A 103 8.43 2.96 -8.58
CA VAL A 103 9.83 3.21 -8.21
C VAL A 103 10.66 2.04 -8.73
N THR A 104 11.68 2.33 -9.53
CA THR A 104 12.56 1.34 -10.17
C THR A 104 13.82 1.10 -9.35
N GLU A 105 14.29 2.10 -8.61
CA GLU A 105 15.50 2.01 -7.80
C GLU A 105 15.40 2.92 -6.57
N LEU A 106 15.95 2.44 -5.46
CA LEU A 106 16.16 3.20 -4.22
C LEU A 106 17.61 3.03 -3.78
N THR A 107 18.36 4.12 -3.78
CA THR A 107 19.80 4.10 -3.43
C THR A 107 20.10 5.17 -2.39
N VAL A 108 20.83 4.81 -1.33
CA VAL A 108 21.24 5.73 -0.27
C VAL A 108 22.74 5.97 -0.36
N GLU A 109 23.16 7.21 -0.57
CA GLU A 109 24.57 7.61 -0.55
C GLU A 109 24.74 8.86 0.30
N ARG A 110 25.71 8.87 1.22
CA ARG A 110 26.06 10.06 2.02
C ARG A 110 24.86 10.75 2.69
N ARG A 111 23.91 9.97 3.23
CA ARG A 111 22.66 10.43 3.85
C ARG A 111 21.65 11.05 2.87
N GLN A 112 21.87 10.89 1.58
CA GLN A 112 20.95 11.28 0.52
C GLN A 112 20.27 10.03 -0.04
N LEU A 113 18.95 10.08 -0.21
CA LEU A 113 18.17 9.01 -0.80
C LEU A 113 17.76 9.40 -2.22
N PHE A 114 18.22 8.63 -3.19
CA PHE A 114 17.82 8.70 -4.59
C PHE A 114 16.62 7.79 -4.81
N VAL A 115 15.52 8.38 -5.28
CA VAL A 115 14.29 7.68 -5.64
C VAL A 115 14.13 7.77 -7.16
N THR A 116 14.41 6.66 -7.85
CA THR A 116 14.29 6.59 -9.31
C THR A 116 12.90 6.11 -9.68
N LEU A 117 12.16 6.91 -10.43
CA LEU A 117 10.79 6.63 -10.88
C LEU A 117 10.79 6.16 -12.34
N ASP A 118 9.87 5.27 -12.69
CA ASP A 118 9.64 4.87 -14.09
C ASP A 118 9.04 6.04 -14.86
N SER A 119 9.70 6.45 -15.96
CA SER A 119 9.29 7.60 -16.77
C SER A 119 7.99 7.42 -17.55
N HIS A 120 7.34 6.25 -17.47
CA HIS A 120 6.07 5.95 -18.15
C HIS A 120 4.85 6.05 -17.24
N TYR A 121 5.04 6.18 -15.92
CA TYR A 121 3.97 6.14 -14.93
C TYR A 121 3.80 7.48 -14.22
N ALA A 122 2.72 7.59 -13.44
CA ALA A 122 2.59 8.68 -12.49
C ALA A 122 3.73 8.58 -11.44
N PRO A 123 4.21 9.70 -10.89
CA PRO A 123 3.77 11.06 -11.19
C PRO A 123 4.46 11.70 -12.41
N VAL A 124 5.41 11.01 -13.05
CA VAL A 124 6.22 11.54 -14.17
C VAL A 124 5.38 11.83 -15.41
N LYS A 125 4.36 11.00 -15.69
CA LYS A 125 3.44 11.15 -16.83
C LYS A 125 1.98 11.15 -16.41
N ASN A 126 1.17 11.78 -17.26
CA ASN A 126 -0.29 11.83 -17.17
C ASN A 126 -0.81 12.37 -15.82
N CYS A 127 -0.03 13.24 -15.20
CA CYS A 127 -0.29 13.77 -13.88
C CYS A 127 -0.49 15.29 -13.96
N SER A 128 -1.47 15.82 -13.23
CA SER A 128 -1.59 17.27 -13.06
C SER A 128 -0.42 17.77 -12.20
N LYS A 129 -0.02 19.04 -12.38
CA LYS A 129 1.05 19.62 -11.56
C LYS A 129 0.78 19.47 -10.06
N LYS A 130 -0.45 19.74 -9.64
CA LYS A 130 -0.85 19.69 -8.22
C LYS A 130 -0.75 18.26 -7.67
N TYR A 131 -1.29 17.27 -8.38
CA TYR A 131 -1.21 15.88 -7.94
C TYR A 131 0.24 15.35 -7.96
N GLU A 132 1.03 15.76 -8.96
CA GLU A 132 2.46 15.42 -9.03
C GLU A 132 3.21 15.94 -7.80
N THR A 133 3.00 17.22 -7.42
CA THR A 133 3.57 17.77 -6.18
C THR A 133 3.18 16.94 -4.96
N LEU A 134 1.90 16.58 -4.84
CA LEU A 134 1.39 15.84 -3.69
C LEU A 134 2.00 14.43 -3.60
N VAL A 135 2.17 13.74 -4.73
CA VAL A 135 2.82 12.41 -4.75
C VAL A 135 4.29 12.52 -4.37
N LEU A 136 5.03 13.47 -4.95
CA LEU A 136 6.43 13.70 -4.61
C LEU A 136 6.60 14.08 -3.13
N ASP A 137 5.70 14.91 -2.59
CA ASP A 137 5.67 15.26 -1.17
C ASP A 137 5.31 14.07 -0.27
N CYS A 138 4.37 13.20 -0.68
CA CYS A 138 4.03 12.00 0.08
C CYS A 138 5.24 11.09 0.25
N LEU A 139 5.96 10.83 -0.85
CA LEU A 139 7.19 10.04 -0.84
C LEU A 139 8.25 10.73 0.02
N ALA A 140 8.58 11.99 -0.27
CA ALA A 140 9.68 12.69 0.39
C ALA A 140 9.46 12.83 1.91
N ASN A 141 8.27 13.27 2.34
CA ASN A 141 7.98 13.44 3.77
C ASN A 141 7.96 12.12 4.51
N SER A 142 7.35 11.08 3.93
CA SER A 142 7.31 9.76 4.57
C SER A 142 8.71 9.19 4.74
N LEU A 143 9.56 9.34 3.73
CA LEU A 143 10.94 8.85 3.77
C LEU A 143 11.77 9.62 4.81
N LEU A 144 11.71 10.95 4.80
CA LEU A 144 12.48 11.79 5.74
C LEU A 144 12.04 11.58 7.19
N ASP A 145 10.74 11.47 7.45
CA ASP A 145 10.24 11.31 8.82
C ASP A 145 10.58 9.96 9.43
N ASN A 146 10.73 8.92 8.61
CA ASN A 146 10.92 7.55 9.06
C ASN A 146 12.37 7.05 8.97
N LEU A 147 13.23 7.70 8.17
CA LEU A 147 14.62 7.29 7.97
C LEU A 147 15.58 8.29 8.62
N SER A 148 16.05 7.97 9.84
CA SER A 148 16.94 8.84 10.62
C SER A 148 18.35 9.02 10.02
N TYR A 149 18.74 8.12 9.12
CA TYR A 149 20.01 8.17 8.41
C TYR A 149 19.94 8.86 7.03
N VAL A 150 18.76 9.36 6.65
CA VAL A 150 18.52 10.15 5.44
C VAL A 150 18.18 11.58 5.85
N ASP A 151 18.88 12.54 5.24
CA ASP A 151 18.66 13.98 5.40
C ASP A 151 18.04 14.61 4.14
N ASP A 152 18.32 14.06 2.96
CA ASP A 152 17.87 14.59 1.67
C ASP A 152 17.16 13.51 0.83
N VAL A 153 16.13 13.92 0.09
CA VAL A 153 15.49 13.11 -0.96
C VAL A 153 15.70 13.78 -2.31
N ILE A 154 16.16 12.98 -3.28
CA ILE A 154 16.39 13.36 -4.67
C ILE A 154 15.53 12.46 -5.54
N PHE A 155 14.75 13.05 -6.45
CA PHE A 155 14.00 12.30 -7.44
C PHE A 155 14.77 12.21 -8.75
N ARG A 156 14.70 11.04 -9.39
CA ARG A 156 15.25 10.76 -10.71
C ARG A 156 14.23 9.99 -11.55
N CYS A 157 14.49 9.92 -12.84
CA CYS A 157 13.82 8.97 -13.72
C CYS A 157 14.77 7.83 -14.10
N ASP A 158 14.22 6.71 -14.53
CA ASP A 158 14.98 5.61 -15.16
C ASP A 158 15.80 6.04 -16.40
N THR A 159 15.52 7.23 -16.92
CA THR A 159 16.22 7.90 -18.03
C THR A 159 17.26 8.93 -17.58
N GLY A 160 17.47 9.14 -16.28
CA GLY A 160 18.43 10.09 -15.72
C GLY A 160 17.79 11.09 -14.76
N ALA A 161 18.00 12.38 -15.00
CA ALA A 161 17.40 13.44 -14.20
C ALA A 161 15.86 13.40 -14.25
N TYR A 162 15.20 13.94 -13.22
CA TYR A 162 13.75 13.92 -13.15
C TYR A 162 13.15 14.96 -14.10
N HIS A 163 12.43 14.47 -15.12
CA HIS A 163 11.75 15.31 -16.09
C HIS A 163 10.32 14.83 -16.30
N SER A 164 9.37 15.72 -16.05
CA SER A 164 7.94 15.53 -16.31
C SER A 164 7.38 16.67 -17.16
N ALA A 165 6.07 16.68 -17.40
CA ALA A 165 5.42 17.82 -18.03
C ALA A 165 5.38 19.07 -17.13
N ASN A 166 5.55 18.92 -15.81
CA ASN A 166 5.34 19.98 -14.82
C ASN A 166 6.63 20.42 -14.11
N TYR A 167 7.65 19.56 -14.09
CA TYR A 167 8.92 19.77 -13.39
C TYR A 167 10.10 19.32 -14.25
N ASP A 168 11.21 20.01 -14.04
CA ASP A 168 12.49 19.78 -14.69
C ASP A 168 13.56 20.00 -13.63
N PHE A 169 14.17 18.91 -13.15
CA PHE A 169 15.19 18.94 -12.09
C PHE A 169 16.55 18.55 -12.65
N GLU A 170 17.62 19.09 -12.05
CA GLU A 170 18.96 18.58 -12.30
C GLU A 170 19.13 17.15 -11.71
N GLU A 171 20.06 16.35 -12.24
CA GLU A 171 20.21 14.92 -11.89
C GLU A 171 20.40 14.63 -10.39
N ASN A 172 20.97 15.59 -9.66
CA ASN A 172 21.24 15.51 -8.23
C ASN A 172 20.58 16.67 -7.47
N GLU A 173 19.52 17.25 -8.02
CA GLU A 173 18.79 18.33 -7.35
C GLU A 173 18.08 17.79 -6.12
N VAL A 174 18.34 18.41 -4.97
CA VAL A 174 17.65 18.07 -3.73
C VAL A 174 16.22 18.58 -3.82
N TYR A 175 15.27 17.65 -3.83
CA TYR A 175 13.85 17.99 -3.81
C TYR A 175 13.42 18.47 -2.42
N ARG A 176 13.85 17.74 -1.37
CA ARG A 176 13.51 18.05 0.02
C ARG A 176 14.61 17.61 0.98
N SER A 177 14.85 18.44 1.99
CA SER A 177 15.74 18.15 3.12
C SER A 177 14.97 18.18 4.44
N LYS A 178 15.49 17.48 5.45
CA LYS A 178 14.99 17.47 6.83
C LYS A 178 15.32 18.77 7.60
#